data_AF-A3U8A2-F1
#
_entry.id   AF-A3U8A2-F1
#
_cell.length_a   1.000
_cell.length_b   1.000
_cell.length_c   1.000
_cell.angle_alpha   90.00
_cell.angle_beta   90.00
_cell.angle_gamma   90.00
#
_symmetry.space_group_name_H-M   'P 1'
#
loop_
_entity.id
_entity.type
_entity.pdbx_description
1 polymer ?
#
loop_
_entity_poly.entity_id
_entity_poly.type
_entity_poly.pdbx_seq_one_letter_code
_entity_poly.pdbx_strand_id
1 'polypeptide(L)'
;MLVCVTSYSQVEINGNVKSSITNLRPISDIYIEQLKSEKPVFERMTMADSTGFFRIENLEPNTLYEIKLSAFGYKDQVFEIKTNNGITKTTLTLKAGCDYSRQQADKDWKSEKPKLLIVGSIAPIANSTSDTKFEKKYGIKYFDFGCTPIIAECIKIYNERIFELMDKTYGMKWRKKVRSDVEYLE
;
A
#
# COMPACT_ATOMS: atom_id res chain seq x y z
N MET A 1 2.36 55.54 -12.50
CA MET A 1 3.34 54.47 -12.79
C MET A 1 2.67 53.16 -12.39
N LEU A 2 2.11 52.42 -13.35
CA LEU A 2 1.46 51.13 -13.09
C LEU A 2 2.56 50.11 -12.81
N VAL A 3 2.66 49.63 -11.58
CA VAL A 3 3.50 48.48 -11.26
C VAL A 3 2.75 47.25 -11.73
N CYS A 4 3.08 46.76 -12.92
CA CYS A 4 2.61 45.48 -13.41
C CYS A 4 3.29 44.40 -12.57
N VAL A 5 2.63 43.95 -11.51
CA VAL A 5 3.07 42.78 -10.74
C VAL A 5 2.86 41.57 -11.63
N THR A 6 3.93 41.09 -12.25
CA THR A 6 3.92 39.77 -12.88
C THR A 6 3.71 38.75 -11.78
N SER A 7 2.47 38.32 -11.59
CA SER A 7 2.18 37.07 -10.89
C SER A 7 2.84 35.97 -11.71
N TYR A 8 4.04 35.56 -11.32
CA TYR A 8 4.59 34.31 -11.80
C TYR A 8 3.61 33.23 -11.34
N SER A 9 3.02 32.51 -12.29
CA SER A 9 2.26 31.31 -11.97
C SER A 9 3.16 30.43 -11.11
N GLN A 10 2.69 30.07 -9.92
CA GLN A 10 3.39 29.11 -9.08
C GLN A 10 3.54 27.82 -9.91
N VAL A 11 4.78 27.36 -10.09
CA VAL A 11 5.07 26.12 -10.81
C VAL A 11 4.99 24.98 -9.81
N GLU A 12 4.20 23.97 -10.16
CA GLU A 12 3.78 22.95 -9.22
C GLU A 12 3.66 21.58 -9.88
N ILE A 13 3.79 20.54 -9.09
CA ILE A 13 3.40 19.18 -9.46
C ILE A 13 2.19 18.79 -8.62
N ASN A 14 1.09 18.48 -9.30
CA ASN A 14 -0.13 17.92 -8.71
C ASN A 14 -0.24 16.46 -9.15
N GLY A 15 0.08 15.55 -8.24
CA GLY A 15 0.14 14.12 -8.56
C GLY A 15 -0.90 13.30 -7.82
N ASN A 16 -1.22 12.14 -8.36
CA ASN A 16 -1.95 11.09 -7.65
C ASN A 16 -1.12 9.80 -7.65
N VAL A 17 -1.11 9.07 -6.55
CA VAL A 17 -0.44 7.78 -6.44
C VAL A 17 -1.45 6.65 -6.48
N LYS A 18 -1.20 5.66 -7.35
CA LYS A 18 -2.02 4.46 -7.51
C LYS A 18 -1.18 3.21 -7.29
N SER A 19 -1.80 2.19 -6.72
CA SER A 19 -1.23 0.85 -6.59
C SER A 19 -1.36 0.10 -7.92
N SER A 20 -0.31 -0.63 -8.31
CA SER A 20 -0.38 -1.53 -9.46
C SER A 20 -1.30 -2.74 -9.24
N ILE A 21 -1.75 -2.98 -8.00
CA ILE A 21 -2.62 -4.10 -7.63
C ILE A 21 -4.08 -3.75 -7.90
N THR A 22 -4.53 -2.61 -7.38
CA THR A 22 -5.95 -2.22 -7.35
C THR A 22 -6.28 -1.07 -8.28
N ASN A 23 -5.27 -0.36 -8.82
CA ASN A 23 -5.42 0.91 -9.55
C ASN A 23 -6.11 2.02 -8.71
N LEU A 24 -6.22 1.81 -7.40
CA LEU A 24 -6.67 2.75 -6.39
C LEU A 24 -5.46 3.23 -5.58
N ARG A 25 -5.66 4.14 -4.63
CA ARG A 25 -4.59 4.54 -3.69
C ARG A 25 -4.08 3.30 -2.91
N PRO A 26 -2.76 3.14 -2.76
CA PRO A 26 -2.20 2.13 -1.88
C PRO A 26 -2.76 2.17 -0.45
N ILE A 27 -2.93 1.00 0.18
CA ILE A 27 -3.32 0.90 1.61
C ILE A 27 -2.06 1.12 2.46
N SER A 28 -1.55 2.36 2.45
CA SER A 28 -0.37 2.78 3.21
C SER A 28 -0.25 4.31 3.20
N ASP A 29 0.50 4.86 4.14
CA ASP A 29 0.99 6.23 4.03
C ASP A 29 2.06 6.29 2.94
N ILE A 30 1.97 7.33 2.11
CA ILE A 30 2.83 7.48 0.93
C ILE A 30 3.61 8.77 1.12
N TYR A 31 4.91 8.62 1.26
CA TYR A 31 5.86 9.70 1.38
C TYR A 31 6.45 10.01 0.02
N ILE A 32 6.54 11.29 -0.29
CA ILE A 32 7.07 11.83 -1.53
C ILE A 32 8.29 12.66 -1.18
N GLU A 33 9.45 12.32 -1.73
CA GLU A 33 10.70 13.07 -1.55
C GLU A 33 11.22 13.55 -2.90
N GLN A 34 11.48 14.85 -3.03
CA GLN A 34 12.25 15.41 -4.13
C GLN A 34 13.74 15.09 -3.89
N LEU A 35 14.31 14.21 -4.70
CA LEU A 35 15.72 13.86 -4.66
C LEU A 35 16.59 14.98 -5.24
N LYS A 36 17.89 14.95 -4.92
CA LYS A 36 18.91 15.85 -5.48
C LYS A 36 18.57 17.35 -5.34
N SER A 37 17.91 17.69 -4.24
CA SER A 37 17.59 19.06 -3.84
C SER A 37 18.56 19.51 -2.75
N GLU A 38 19.08 20.74 -2.87
CA GLU A 38 19.89 21.37 -1.81
C GLU A 38 19.05 21.80 -0.60
N LYS A 39 17.71 21.76 -0.74
CA LYS A 39 16.77 22.07 0.33
C LYS A 39 16.91 21.08 1.49
N PRO A 40 16.67 21.52 2.74
CA PRO A 40 16.56 20.62 3.90
C PRO A 40 15.56 19.48 3.68
N VAL A 41 15.76 18.35 4.36
CA VAL A 41 14.91 17.13 4.24
C VAL A 41 13.42 17.46 4.38
N PHE A 42 13.06 18.29 5.36
CA PHE A 42 11.66 18.61 5.64
C PHE A 42 11.00 19.47 4.54
N GLU A 43 11.77 20.23 3.76
CA GLU A 43 11.23 21.08 2.67
C GLU A 43 11.09 20.32 1.35
N ARG A 44 11.78 19.19 1.22
CA ARG A 44 11.74 18.34 0.03
C ARG A 44 10.85 17.11 0.21
N MET A 45 10.16 16.99 1.36
CA MET A 45 9.25 15.88 1.66
C MET A 45 7.81 16.36 1.78
N THR A 46 6.88 15.57 1.26
CA THR A 46 5.45 15.72 1.47
C THR A 46 4.78 14.34 1.57
N MET A 47 3.50 14.30 1.93
CA MET A 47 2.72 13.07 2.03
C MET A 47 1.51 13.14 1.10
N ALA A 48 1.14 12.00 0.52
CA ALA A 48 -0.12 11.93 -0.20
C ALA A 48 -1.29 11.91 0.79
N ASP A 49 -2.38 12.58 0.44
CA ASP A 49 -3.59 12.60 1.25
C ASP A 49 -4.37 11.27 1.17
N SER A 50 -5.56 11.25 1.79
CA SER A 50 -6.42 10.06 1.84
C SER A 50 -6.87 9.55 0.46
N THR A 51 -6.84 10.40 -0.57
CA THR A 51 -7.18 10.07 -1.96
C THR A 51 -5.96 9.66 -2.80
N GLY A 52 -4.76 9.80 -2.24
CA GLY A 52 -3.50 9.54 -2.91
C GLY A 52 -2.96 10.77 -3.64
N PHE A 53 -3.59 11.93 -3.45
CA PHE A 53 -3.16 13.18 -4.06
C PHE A 53 -1.99 13.79 -3.29
N PHE A 54 -1.01 14.34 -4.02
CA PHE A 54 0.09 15.10 -3.45
C PHE A 54 0.36 16.37 -4.25
N ARG A 55 0.93 17.37 -3.59
CA ARG A 55 1.32 18.64 -4.19
C ARG A 55 2.76 18.98 -3.82
N ILE A 56 3.55 19.38 -4.82
CA ILE A 56 4.89 19.95 -4.64
C ILE A 56 4.88 21.34 -5.26
N GLU A 57 5.28 22.33 -4.47
CA GLU A 57 5.20 23.76 -4.81
C GLU A 57 6.59 24.38 -4.94
N ASN A 58 6.63 25.62 -5.48
CA ASN A 58 7.85 26.44 -5.57
C ASN A 58 8.96 25.72 -6.35
N LEU A 59 8.58 25.19 -7.51
CA LEU A 59 9.45 24.52 -8.46
C LEU A 59 9.89 25.49 -9.56
N GLU A 60 10.93 25.12 -10.29
CA GLU A 60 11.41 25.83 -11.47
C GLU A 60 10.66 25.33 -12.71
N PRO A 61 10.32 26.22 -13.66
CA PRO A 61 9.64 25.84 -14.90
C PRO A 61 10.57 25.07 -15.85
N ASN A 62 10.03 24.07 -16.56
CA ASN A 62 10.74 23.26 -17.54
C ASN A 62 11.93 22.45 -16.98
N THR A 63 11.93 22.19 -15.67
CA THR A 63 12.97 21.47 -14.94
C THR A 63 12.56 20.02 -14.70
N LEU A 64 13.53 19.11 -14.81
CA LEU A 64 13.35 17.70 -14.51
C LEU A 64 13.57 17.44 -13.02
N TYR A 65 12.60 16.84 -12.35
CA TYR A 65 12.68 16.45 -10.94
C TYR A 65 12.65 14.94 -10.79
N GLU A 66 13.49 14.43 -9.89
CA GLU A 66 13.46 13.04 -9.44
C GLU A 66 12.64 12.96 -8.15
N ILE A 67 11.47 12.32 -8.23
CA ILE A 67 10.53 12.17 -7.13
C ILE A 67 10.55 10.73 -6.65
N LYS A 68 11.02 10.51 -5.42
CA LYS A 68 10.98 9.20 -4.75
C LYS A 68 9.67 9.03 -4.02
N LEU A 69 9.01 7.89 -4.25
CA LEU A 69 7.89 7.41 -3.46
C LEU A 69 8.34 6.32 -2.51
N SER A 70 7.95 6.45 -1.24
CA SER A 70 8.15 5.45 -0.19
C SER A 70 6.81 5.14 0.47
N ALA A 71 6.50 3.85 0.61
CA ALA A 71 5.30 3.38 1.30
C ALA A 71 5.59 2.05 1.99
N PHE A 72 4.92 1.77 3.10
CA PHE A 72 5.22 0.59 3.90
C PHE A 72 4.99 -0.71 3.12
N GLY A 73 5.97 -1.62 3.16
CA GLY A 73 5.96 -2.88 2.41
C GLY A 73 6.31 -2.74 0.92
N TYR A 74 6.27 -1.54 0.35
CA TYR A 74 6.68 -1.29 -1.02
C TYR A 74 8.18 -1.03 -1.10
N LYS A 75 8.79 -1.39 -2.23
CA LYS A 75 10.14 -0.90 -2.57
C LYS A 75 10.03 0.56 -3.02
N ASP A 76 10.97 1.38 -2.54
CA ASP A 76 11.14 2.76 -2.99
C ASP A 76 11.24 2.83 -4.51
N GLN A 77 10.54 3.78 -5.11
CA GLN A 77 10.48 3.98 -6.55
C GLN A 77 10.71 5.45 -6.89
N VAL A 78 11.57 5.70 -7.88
CA VAL A 78 11.91 7.06 -8.34
C VAL A 78 11.23 7.31 -9.67
N PHE A 79 10.63 8.48 -9.80
CA PHE A 79 9.93 8.96 -10.99
C PHE A 79 10.54 10.26 -11.45
N GLU A 80 10.80 10.37 -12.76
CA GLU A 80 11.23 11.60 -13.38
C GLU A 80 10.02 12.39 -13.87
N ILE A 81 9.88 13.63 -13.41
CA ILE A 81 8.77 14.53 -13.77
C ILE A 81 9.34 15.84 -14.27
N LYS A 82 9.04 16.20 -15.52
CA LYS A 82 9.39 17.49 -16.09
C LYS A 82 8.26 18.49 -15.86
N THR A 83 8.54 19.60 -15.20
CA THR A 83 7.56 20.67 -14.98
C THR A 83 7.27 21.45 -16.26
N ASN A 84 6.09 22.07 -16.33
CA ASN A 84 5.74 23.09 -17.33
C ASN A 84 5.78 24.49 -16.67
N ASN A 85 5.29 25.53 -17.36
CA ASN A 85 5.26 26.91 -16.83
C ASN A 85 4.15 27.17 -15.78
N GLY A 86 3.54 26.13 -15.23
CA GLY A 86 2.46 26.21 -14.23
C GLY A 86 2.25 24.85 -13.54
N ILE A 87 0.99 24.39 -13.50
CA ILE A 87 0.65 23.12 -12.84
C ILE A 87 0.91 21.93 -13.78
N THR A 88 1.79 21.04 -13.34
CA THR A 88 2.07 19.75 -13.97
C THR A 88 1.24 18.68 -13.30
N LYS A 89 0.28 18.08 -14.02
CA LYS A 89 -0.55 16.99 -13.50
C LYS A 89 0.08 15.64 -13.83
N THR A 90 0.15 14.74 -12.86
CA THR A 90 0.68 13.38 -13.08
C THR A 90 -0.08 12.31 -12.32
N THR A 91 0.11 11.06 -12.71
CA THR A 91 -0.31 9.89 -11.93
C THR A 91 0.86 8.92 -11.86
N LEU A 92 1.29 8.61 -10.64
CA LEU A 92 2.40 7.71 -10.37
C LEU A 92 1.85 6.34 -9.96
N THR A 93 2.28 5.28 -10.65
CA THR A 93 1.88 3.92 -10.30
C THR A 93 2.97 3.25 -9.49
N LEU A 94 2.69 3.01 -8.21
CA LEU A 94 3.57 2.29 -7.31
C LEU A 94 3.48 0.78 -7.62
N LYS A 95 4.58 0.21 -8.12
CA LYS A 95 4.66 -1.22 -8.42
C LYS A 95 4.75 -2.02 -7.12
N ALA A 96 3.86 -2.99 -6.98
CA ALA A 96 3.86 -3.96 -5.90
C ALA A 96 4.61 -5.24 -6.29
N GLY A 97 5.40 -5.77 -5.36
CA GLY A 97 5.90 -7.14 -5.39
C GLY A 97 5.10 -8.00 -4.41
N CYS A 98 4.03 -8.64 -4.86
CA CYS A 98 3.21 -9.51 -4.01
C CYS A 98 3.63 -10.98 -4.15
N ASP A 99 4.08 -11.58 -3.06
CA ASP A 99 4.14 -13.05 -2.94
C ASP A 99 2.76 -13.64 -2.66
N TYR A 100 1.88 -12.85 -2.02
CA TYR A 100 0.51 -13.21 -1.66
C TYR A 100 -0.46 -12.51 -2.61
N SER A 101 -1.01 -13.27 -3.56
CA SER A 101 -1.97 -12.78 -4.55
C SER A 101 -3.23 -13.64 -4.57
N ARG A 102 -4.26 -13.20 -5.29
CA ARG A 102 -5.49 -14.00 -5.49
C ARG A 102 -5.18 -15.36 -6.12
N GLN A 103 -4.28 -15.40 -7.12
CA GLN A 103 -3.89 -16.65 -7.75
C GLN A 103 -3.09 -17.54 -6.79
N GLN A 104 -2.28 -16.94 -5.90
CA GLN A 104 -1.56 -17.71 -4.89
C GLN A 104 -2.53 -18.32 -3.86
N ALA A 105 -3.55 -17.59 -3.42
CA ALA A 105 -4.59 -18.13 -2.56
C ALA A 105 -5.30 -19.34 -3.20
N ASP A 106 -5.63 -19.26 -4.50
CA ASP A 106 -6.20 -20.40 -5.23
C ASP A 106 -5.27 -21.61 -5.29
N LYS A 107 -3.96 -21.39 -5.47
CA LYS A 107 -2.95 -22.45 -5.48
C LYS A 107 -2.78 -23.08 -4.10
N ASP A 108 -2.69 -22.27 -3.06
CA ASP A 108 -2.52 -22.72 -1.68
C ASP A 108 -3.75 -23.51 -1.22
N TRP A 109 -4.94 -23.06 -1.58
CA TRP A 109 -6.18 -23.79 -1.32
C TRP A 109 -6.19 -25.16 -2.01
N LYS A 110 -5.86 -25.22 -3.30
CA LYS A 110 -5.83 -26.49 -4.07
C LYS A 110 -4.75 -27.46 -3.60
N SER A 111 -3.68 -26.96 -2.99
CA SER A 111 -2.58 -27.77 -2.46
C SER A 111 -2.72 -28.10 -0.98
N GLU A 112 -3.90 -27.83 -0.39
CA GLU A 112 -4.21 -28.08 1.03
C GLU A 112 -3.23 -27.40 1.99
N LYS A 113 -2.72 -26.22 1.59
CA LYS A 113 -1.87 -25.35 2.41
C LYS A 113 -2.38 -23.91 2.52
N PRO A 114 -3.71 -23.66 2.59
CA PRO A 114 -4.22 -22.30 2.74
C PRO A 114 -3.76 -21.66 4.06
N LYS A 115 -3.52 -20.35 4.00
CA LYS A 115 -3.12 -19.56 5.16
C LYS A 115 -4.15 -18.48 5.48
N LEU A 116 -4.20 -18.06 6.73
CA LEU A 116 -4.79 -16.79 7.14
C LEU A 116 -3.66 -15.88 7.60
N LEU A 117 -3.46 -14.81 6.85
CA LEU A 117 -2.35 -13.89 7.03
C LEU A 117 -2.69 -12.86 8.11
N ILE A 118 -1.75 -12.62 9.00
CA ILE A 118 -1.87 -11.70 10.15
C ILE A 118 -0.70 -10.71 10.09
N VAL A 119 -1.01 -9.43 10.23
CA VAL A 119 0.02 -8.38 10.41
C VAL A 119 0.18 -8.18 11.91
N GLY A 120 1.13 -8.90 12.49
CA GLY A 120 1.39 -8.84 13.93
C GLY A 120 2.11 -7.56 14.35
N SER A 121 2.71 -7.64 15.54
CA SER A 121 3.49 -6.56 16.14
C SER A 121 4.88 -7.08 16.50
N ILE A 122 5.66 -6.27 17.24
CA ILE A 122 6.98 -6.66 17.75
C ILE A 122 6.90 -7.92 18.63
N ALA A 123 5.74 -8.19 19.26
CA ALA A 123 5.46 -9.41 20.00
C ALA A 123 4.29 -10.18 19.34
N PRO A 124 4.57 -11.16 18.45
CA PRO A 124 3.56 -12.01 17.84
C PRO A 124 2.74 -12.77 18.89
N ILE A 125 1.44 -12.95 18.62
CA ILE A 125 0.54 -13.70 19.51
C ILE A 125 0.60 -15.18 19.14
N ALA A 126 1.09 -16.00 20.07
CA ALA A 126 1.11 -17.44 19.91
C ALA A 126 -0.31 -18.01 19.79
N ASN A 127 -0.48 -19.01 18.93
CA ASN A 127 -1.76 -19.70 18.77
C ASN A 127 -2.21 -20.30 20.12
N SER A 128 -3.42 -19.97 20.53
CA SER A 128 -4.10 -20.62 21.65
C SER A 128 -4.52 -22.06 21.29
N THR A 129 -5.05 -22.79 22.28
CA THR A 129 -5.63 -24.12 22.05
C THR A 129 -6.84 -24.07 21.10
N SER A 130 -7.66 -23.00 21.15
CA SER A 130 -8.77 -22.81 20.20
C SER A 130 -8.27 -22.58 18.79
N ASP A 131 -7.17 -21.84 18.63
CA ASP A 131 -6.59 -21.54 17.31
C ASP A 131 -6.03 -22.80 16.67
N THR A 132 -5.29 -23.61 17.45
CA THR A 132 -4.79 -24.91 16.98
C THR A 132 -5.94 -25.85 16.57
N LYS A 133 -7.06 -25.84 17.31
CA LYS A 133 -8.26 -26.61 16.94
C LYS A 133 -8.92 -26.07 15.67
N PHE A 134 -8.95 -24.75 15.48
CA PHE A 134 -9.44 -24.11 14.27
C PHE A 134 -8.62 -24.52 13.05
N GLU A 135 -7.29 -24.38 13.13
CA GLU A 135 -6.36 -24.78 12.07
C GLU A 135 -6.57 -26.24 11.66
N LYS A 136 -6.62 -27.15 12.64
CA LYS A 136 -6.85 -28.58 12.39
C LYS A 136 -8.22 -28.86 11.77
N LYS A 137 -9.26 -28.16 12.22
CA LYS A 137 -10.62 -28.38 11.73
C LYS A 137 -10.80 -27.96 10.27
N TYR A 138 -10.17 -26.86 9.87
CA TYR A 138 -10.35 -26.27 8.54
C TYR A 138 -9.17 -26.50 7.59
N GLY A 139 -8.11 -27.19 8.02
CA GLY A 139 -6.93 -27.45 7.19
C GLY A 139 -6.19 -26.17 6.79
N ILE A 140 -6.19 -25.16 7.67
CA ILE A 140 -5.63 -23.82 7.43
C ILE A 140 -4.54 -23.54 8.46
N LYS A 141 -3.57 -22.70 8.12
CA LYS A 141 -2.56 -22.17 9.06
C LYS A 141 -2.66 -20.67 9.24
N TYR A 142 -2.54 -20.19 10.47
CA TYR A 142 -2.25 -18.79 10.73
C TYR A 142 -0.79 -18.50 10.37
N PHE A 143 -0.57 -17.41 9.65
CA PHE A 143 0.77 -16.94 9.31
C PHE A 143 0.91 -15.49 9.73
N ASP A 144 1.62 -15.29 10.84
CA ASP A 144 1.89 -13.97 11.42
C ASP A 144 3.23 -13.44 10.88
N PHE A 145 3.19 -12.28 10.21
CA PHE A 145 4.38 -11.60 9.70
C PHE A 145 5.17 -10.87 10.79
N GLY A 146 4.64 -10.74 12.00
CA GLY A 146 5.20 -9.90 13.05
C GLY A 146 5.40 -8.47 12.57
N CYS A 147 6.57 -7.90 12.81
CA CYS A 147 6.96 -6.57 12.32
C CYS A 147 7.55 -6.56 10.90
N THR A 148 7.46 -7.68 10.15
CA THR A 148 7.97 -7.74 8.78
C THR A 148 7.16 -6.82 7.87
N PRO A 149 7.79 -5.88 7.14
CA PRO A 149 7.06 -4.99 6.25
C PRO A 149 6.46 -5.78 5.09
N ILE A 150 5.14 -5.70 4.95
CA ILE A 150 4.39 -6.34 3.87
C ILE A 150 3.35 -5.38 3.30
N ILE A 151 3.11 -5.48 2.00
CA ILE A 151 2.11 -4.68 1.31
C ILE A 151 0.72 -5.15 1.76
N ALA A 152 0.02 -4.27 2.47
CA ALA A 152 -1.31 -4.50 3.02
C ALA A 152 -2.33 -4.98 1.97
N GLU A 153 -2.27 -4.45 0.75
CA GLU A 153 -3.14 -4.87 -0.36
C GLU A 153 -2.92 -6.33 -0.78
N CYS A 154 -1.68 -6.84 -0.71
CA CYS A 154 -1.40 -8.25 -0.99
C CYS A 154 -2.04 -9.14 0.09
N ILE A 155 -1.96 -8.72 1.37
CA ILE A 155 -2.62 -9.41 2.49
C ILE A 155 -4.13 -9.45 2.28
N LYS A 156 -4.73 -8.28 2.02
CA LYS A 156 -6.17 -8.13 1.80
C LYS A 156 -6.67 -9.07 0.71
N ILE A 157 -6.10 -8.99 -0.49
CA ILE A 157 -6.57 -9.79 -1.63
C ILE A 157 -6.40 -11.29 -1.40
N TYR A 158 -5.31 -11.71 -0.73
CA TYR A 158 -5.10 -13.10 -0.41
C TYR A 158 -6.13 -13.59 0.63
N ASN A 159 -6.25 -12.88 1.76
CA ASN A 159 -7.18 -13.24 2.84
C ASN A 159 -8.63 -13.26 2.37
N GLU A 160 -9.09 -12.22 1.68
CA GLU A 160 -10.44 -12.15 1.10
C GLU A 160 -10.73 -13.36 0.22
N ARG A 161 -9.75 -13.78 -0.60
CA ARG A 161 -9.91 -14.97 -1.43
C ARG A 161 -10.01 -16.25 -0.61
N ILE A 162 -9.22 -16.39 0.45
CA ILE A 162 -9.34 -17.53 1.36
C ILE A 162 -10.70 -17.52 2.07
N PHE A 163 -11.21 -16.35 2.48
CA PHE A 163 -12.53 -16.23 3.09
C PHE A 163 -13.65 -16.65 2.13
N GLU A 164 -13.61 -16.21 0.87
CA GLU A 164 -14.55 -16.64 -0.18
C GLU A 164 -14.58 -18.17 -0.30
N LEU A 165 -13.39 -18.80 -0.30
CA LEU A 165 -13.24 -20.25 -0.43
C LEU A 165 -13.74 -20.98 0.83
N MET A 166 -13.41 -20.47 2.02
CA MET A 166 -13.89 -21.02 3.29
C MET A 166 -15.41 -20.92 3.43
N ASP A 167 -16.01 -19.78 3.05
CA ASP A 167 -17.46 -19.61 3.09
C ASP A 167 -18.16 -20.55 2.11
N LYS A 168 -17.61 -20.70 0.90
CA LYS A 168 -18.14 -21.64 -0.09
C LYS A 168 -18.07 -23.09 0.38
N THR A 169 -17.00 -23.48 1.09
CA THR A 169 -16.78 -24.88 1.49
C THR A 169 -17.41 -25.23 2.83
N TYR A 170 -17.40 -24.31 3.80
CA TYR A 170 -17.77 -24.58 5.20
C TYR A 170 -18.96 -23.74 5.71
N GLY A 171 -19.46 -22.80 4.90
CA GLY A 171 -20.44 -21.79 5.30
C GLY A 171 -19.87 -20.78 6.29
N MET A 172 -20.63 -19.75 6.67
CA MET A 172 -20.10 -18.60 7.43
C MET A 172 -19.86 -18.84 8.93
N LYS A 173 -20.13 -20.04 9.47
CA LYS A 173 -20.02 -20.30 10.92
C LYS A 173 -18.58 -20.23 11.45
N TRP A 174 -17.58 -20.40 10.59
CA TRP A 174 -16.16 -20.34 10.98
C TRP A 174 -15.73 -18.90 11.33
N ARG A 175 -16.36 -17.88 10.74
CA ARG A 175 -16.04 -16.45 10.97
C ARG A 175 -16.15 -16.02 12.44
N LYS A 176 -17.00 -16.69 13.23
CA LYS A 176 -17.14 -16.44 14.68
C LYS A 176 -16.06 -17.11 15.53
N LYS A 177 -15.21 -17.94 14.93
CA LYS A 177 -14.23 -18.80 15.61
C LYS A 177 -12.79 -18.53 15.19
N VAL A 178 -12.60 -17.84 14.08
CA VAL A 178 -11.29 -17.39 13.62
C VAL A 178 -10.72 -16.37 14.60
N ARG A 179 -9.39 -16.25 14.66
CA ARG A 179 -8.75 -15.20 15.45
C ARG A 179 -9.22 -13.82 14.98
N SER A 180 -9.40 -12.92 15.94
CA SER A 180 -9.90 -11.56 15.68
C SER A 180 -8.87 -10.64 15.00
N ASP A 181 -7.59 -11.02 15.02
CA ASP A 181 -6.49 -10.29 14.38
C ASP A 181 -6.20 -10.77 12.95
N VAL A 182 -7.06 -11.61 12.39
CA VAL A 182 -7.04 -11.88 10.96
C VAL A 182 -7.56 -10.66 10.22
N GLU A 183 -6.68 -10.05 9.45
CA GLU A 183 -6.93 -8.80 8.76
C GLU A 183 -7.98 -8.93 7.64
N TYR A 184 -8.78 -7.88 7.47
CA TYR A 184 -9.77 -7.68 6.40
C TYR A 184 -10.98 -8.63 6.38
N LEU A 185 -11.29 -9.29 7.51
CA LEU A 185 -12.51 -10.08 7.63
C LEU A 185 -13.71 -9.21 8.00
N GLU A 186 -14.65 -9.03 7.06
CA GLU A 186 -15.93 -8.31 7.26
C GLU A 186 -17.07 -9.17 7.83
#